data_AF-A0A4Q3AF08-F1
#
_entry.id   AF-A0A4Q3AF08-F1
#
_cell.length_a   1.000
_cell.length_b   1.000
_cell.length_c   1.000
_cell.angle_alpha   90.00
_cell.angle_beta   90.00
_cell.angle_gamma   90.00
#
_symmetry.space_group_name_H-M   'P 1'
#
loop_
_entity.id
_entity.type
_entity.pdbx_description
1 polymer ?
#
loop_
_entity_poly.entity_id
_entity_poly.type
_entity_poly.pdbx_seq_one_letter_code
_entity_poly.pdbx_strand_id
1 'polypeptide(L)'
;MRKTERWTEALPSRRRPSRVLPSLHAPGISRHARRMPLSAVIFDFDGVVIDSHEAHERSWFMLAEELGQTLTRETFVSTFGRRNESILPFLGWAKEDDREHIQQLGDRKEVLYREILRAVGIEPLPGVVSLLENLKKEGIPCAIGTSTPRANVECVLELTGLA
;
A
#
# COMPACT_ATOMS: atom_id res chain seq x y z
N MET A 1 -38.47 -35.94 0.52
CA MET A 1 -39.51 -35.39 1.41
C MET A 1 -39.15 -33.92 1.65
N ARG A 2 -39.99 -32.99 1.16
CA ARG A 2 -39.77 -31.54 1.16
C ARG A 2 -40.07 -30.97 2.55
N LYS A 3 -39.47 -29.84 2.92
CA LYS A 3 -40.21 -28.63 3.33
C LYS A 3 -39.33 -27.39 3.48
N THR A 4 -39.50 -26.50 2.53
CA THR A 4 -39.34 -25.04 2.61
C THR A 4 -40.57 -24.43 3.30
N GLU A 5 -40.41 -23.41 4.16
CA GLU A 5 -41.48 -22.48 4.60
C GLU A 5 -40.77 -21.22 5.16
N ARG A 6 -40.74 -20.10 4.41
CA ARG A 6 -41.70 -18.96 4.39
C ARG A 6 -41.79 -18.19 5.71
N TRP A 7 -41.16 -17.02 5.75
CA TRP A 7 -41.50 -15.93 6.67
C TRP A 7 -41.90 -14.69 5.84
N THR A 8 -43.19 -14.38 5.85
CA THR A 8 -43.74 -13.08 5.48
C THR A 8 -44.89 -12.79 6.44
N GLU A 9 -44.64 -11.97 7.44
CA GLU A 9 -45.69 -11.29 8.20
C GLU A 9 -45.47 -9.79 8.10
N ALA A 10 -46.49 -9.11 7.60
CA ALA A 10 -46.56 -7.67 7.43
C ALA A 10 -46.98 -7.03 8.77
N LEU A 11 -46.21 -6.03 9.22
CA LEU A 11 -46.57 -5.20 10.38
C LEU A 11 -47.57 -4.09 9.97
N PRO A 12 -48.56 -3.76 10.82
CA PRO A 12 -49.58 -2.76 10.49
C PRO A 12 -49.05 -1.33 10.52
N SER A 13 -49.44 -0.53 9.52
CA SER A 13 -49.07 0.87 9.37
C SER A 13 -49.71 1.75 10.45
N ARG A 14 -48.90 2.32 11.35
CA ARG A 14 -49.32 3.43 12.21
C ARG A 14 -48.91 4.76 11.56
N ARG A 15 -49.91 5.54 11.12
CA ARG A 15 -49.72 6.92 10.63
C ARG A 15 -49.22 7.80 11.78
N ARG A 16 -48.05 8.43 11.63
CA ARG A 16 -47.57 9.50 12.51
C ARG A 16 -48.18 10.84 12.09
N PRO A 17 -48.64 11.70 13.01
CA PRO A 17 -49.09 13.04 12.67
C PRO A 17 -47.90 13.90 12.22
N SER A 18 -48.11 14.67 11.16
CA SER A 18 -47.15 15.61 10.57
C SER A 18 -46.90 16.77 11.52
N ARG A 19 -45.74 16.80 12.18
CA ARG A 19 -45.24 17.98 12.89
C ARG A 19 -44.46 18.84 11.90
N VAL A 20 -45.02 19.98 11.53
CA VAL A 20 -44.31 20.99 10.72
C VAL A 20 -43.22 21.59 11.60
N LEU A 21 -41.96 21.34 11.26
CA LEU A 21 -40.81 22.01 11.87
C LEU A 21 -40.61 23.38 11.17
N PRO A 22 -40.33 24.46 11.91
CA PRO A 22 -40.03 25.75 11.29
C PRO A 22 -38.74 25.65 10.47
N SER A 23 -38.76 26.23 9.27
CA SER A 23 -37.61 26.27 8.37
C SER A 23 -36.48 27.09 8.99
N LEU A 24 -35.46 26.41 9.51
CA LEU A 24 -34.18 27.04 9.79
C LEU A 24 -33.53 27.36 8.43
N HIS A 25 -33.51 28.64 8.07
CA HIS A 25 -32.62 29.13 7.01
C HIS A 25 -31.18 28.89 7.46
N ALA A 26 -30.60 27.77 7.04
CA ALA A 26 -29.16 27.60 7.07
C ALA A 26 -28.56 28.63 6.08
N PRO A 27 -27.64 29.51 6.50
CA PRO A 27 -26.96 30.39 5.56
C PRO A 27 -26.26 29.53 4.51
N GLY A 28 -26.50 29.86 3.24
CA GLY A 28 -26.02 29.10 2.09
C GLY A 28 -24.52 28.87 2.17
N ILE A 29 -24.14 27.60 2.36
CA ILE A 29 -22.76 27.16 2.14
C ILE A 29 -22.53 27.34 0.63
N SER A 30 -21.85 28.43 0.28
CA SER A 30 -21.44 28.70 -1.10
C SER A 30 -20.65 27.49 -1.61
N ARG A 31 -21.22 26.76 -2.57
CA ARG A 31 -20.64 25.55 -3.19
C ARG A 31 -19.41 25.82 -4.07
N HIS A 32 -18.78 26.97 -3.92
CA HIS A 32 -17.56 27.33 -4.65
C HIS A 32 -16.38 27.34 -3.67
N ALA A 33 -16.05 26.16 -3.12
CA ALA A 33 -14.66 25.94 -2.77
C ALA A 33 -13.89 26.11 -4.08
N ARG A 34 -13.17 27.23 -4.24
CA ARG A 34 -12.27 27.44 -5.38
C ARG A 34 -11.40 26.19 -5.47
N ARG A 35 -11.56 25.40 -6.54
CA ARG A 35 -10.64 24.32 -6.83
C ARG A 35 -9.29 24.97 -7.03
N MET A 36 -8.42 24.81 -6.05
CA MET A 36 -7.02 25.17 -6.20
C MET A 36 -6.44 24.28 -7.31
N PRO A 37 -5.68 24.84 -8.26
CA PRO A 37 -4.99 24.02 -9.25
C PRO A 37 -4.05 23.03 -8.53
N LEU A 38 -3.94 21.81 -9.05
CA LEU A 38 -3.07 20.78 -8.49
C LEU A 38 -1.60 21.19 -8.69
N SER A 39 -0.89 21.47 -7.59
CA SER A 39 0.47 22.01 -7.66
C SER A 39 1.56 20.95 -7.83
N ALA A 40 1.35 19.73 -7.30
CA ALA A 40 2.30 18.62 -7.35
C ALA A 40 1.62 17.31 -6.95
N VAL A 41 2.25 16.18 -7.26
CA VAL A 41 1.84 14.83 -6.80
C VAL A 41 3.02 14.13 -6.14
N ILE A 42 2.79 13.52 -4.98
CA ILE A 42 3.74 12.62 -4.33
C ILE A 42 3.16 11.22 -4.38
N PHE A 43 3.90 10.29 -4.96
CA PHE A 43 3.54 8.88 -5.05
C PHE A 43 4.22 8.10 -3.93
N ASP A 44 3.45 7.29 -3.21
CA ASP A 44 4.04 6.12 -2.57
C ASP A 44 4.52 5.13 -3.65
N PHE A 45 5.29 4.11 -3.29
CA PHE A 45 5.98 3.25 -4.24
C PHE A 45 5.41 1.83 -4.30
N ASP A 46 5.64 1.04 -3.25
CA ASP A 46 5.22 -0.35 -3.18
C ASP A 46 3.70 -0.48 -3.07
N GLY A 47 3.08 -1.19 -4.01
CA GLY A 47 1.62 -1.31 -4.11
C GLY A 47 0.91 -0.09 -4.70
N VAL A 48 1.65 0.95 -5.12
CA VAL A 48 1.08 2.16 -5.75
C VAL A 48 1.67 2.41 -7.14
N VAL A 49 3.00 2.44 -7.26
CA VAL A 49 3.71 2.56 -8.55
C VAL A 49 4.00 1.18 -9.13
N ILE A 50 4.31 0.19 -8.28
CA ILE A 50 4.69 -1.17 -8.68
C ILE A 50 3.97 -2.22 -7.84
N ASP A 51 3.83 -3.44 -8.37
CA ASP A 51 3.46 -4.63 -7.59
C ASP A 51 4.72 -5.39 -7.15
N SER A 52 5.26 -5.04 -5.99
CA SER A 52 6.49 -5.62 -5.41
C SER A 52 6.22 -6.69 -4.34
N HIS A 53 4.96 -7.06 -4.10
CA HIS A 53 4.58 -7.91 -2.98
C HIS A 53 5.28 -9.27 -3.03
N GLU A 54 5.26 -9.95 -4.18
CA GLU A 54 5.88 -11.27 -4.34
C GLU A 54 7.40 -11.22 -4.16
N ALA A 55 8.06 -10.18 -4.70
CA ALA A 55 9.50 -10.01 -4.55
C ALA A 55 9.89 -9.78 -3.08
N HIS A 56 9.10 -9.00 -2.34
CA HIS A 56 9.30 -8.82 -0.90
C HIS A 56 9.07 -10.11 -0.12
N GLU A 57 7.96 -10.81 -0.36
CA GLU A 57 7.66 -12.10 0.27
C GLU A 57 8.85 -13.04 0.09
N ARG A 58 9.23 -13.28 -1.17
CA ARG A 58 10.31 -14.20 -1.51
C ARG A 58 11.67 -13.80 -0.91
N SER A 59 12.00 -12.50 -0.89
CA SER A 59 13.26 -12.03 -0.27
C SER A 59 13.33 -12.33 1.23
N TRP A 60 12.21 -12.22 1.95
CA TRP A 60 12.15 -12.55 3.37
C TRP A 60 12.20 -14.05 3.63
N PHE A 61 11.54 -14.86 2.80
CA PHE A 61 11.62 -16.32 2.90
C PHE A 61 13.04 -16.83 2.60
N MET A 62 13.73 -16.25 1.62
CA MET A 62 15.13 -16.57 1.33
C MET A 62 16.05 -16.18 2.50
N LEU A 63 15.85 -15.00 3.10
CA LEU A 63 16.62 -14.62 4.29
C LEU A 63 16.34 -15.58 5.46
N ALA A 64 15.09 -16.00 5.66
CA ALA A 64 14.76 -16.97 6.70
C ALA A 64 15.55 -18.28 6.51
N GLU A 65 15.58 -18.79 5.27
CA GLU A 65 16.34 -19.99 4.91
C GLU A 65 17.84 -19.84 5.17
N GLU A 66 18.45 -18.71 4.77
CA GLU A 66 19.86 -18.41 5.04
C GLU A 66 20.21 -18.41 6.53
N LEU A 67 19.27 -17.98 7.37
CA LEU A 67 19.43 -17.92 8.83
C LEU A 67 19.05 -19.22 9.53
N GLY A 68 18.54 -20.23 8.81
CA GLY A 68 17.95 -21.43 9.41
C GLY A 68 16.70 -21.15 10.25
N GLN A 69 16.01 -20.04 9.96
CA GLN A 69 14.79 -19.59 10.62
C GLN A 69 13.55 -20.01 9.83
N THR A 70 12.39 -19.99 10.49
CA THR A 70 11.10 -20.18 9.82
C THR A 70 10.34 -18.87 9.74
N LEU A 71 9.78 -18.58 8.56
CA LEU A 71 8.84 -17.49 8.35
C LEU A 71 7.54 -18.08 7.81
N THR A 72 6.40 -17.66 8.35
CA THR A 72 5.09 -18.03 7.79
C THR A 72 4.54 -16.91 6.93
N ARG A 73 3.68 -17.26 5.96
CA ARG A 73 3.00 -16.26 5.13
C ARG A 73 2.13 -15.32 5.95
N GLU A 74 1.48 -15.81 7.00
CA GLU A 74 0.67 -14.99 7.90
C GLU A 74 1.53 -13.94 8.62
N THR A 75 2.68 -14.34 9.15
CA THR A 75 3.63 -13.43 9.78
C THR A 75 4.17 -12.39 8.79
N PHE A 76 4.52 -12.81 7.57
CA PHE A 76 4.93 -11.88 6.51
C PHE A 76 3.84 -10.85 6.21
N VAL A 77 2.59 -11.29 5.99
CA VAL A 77 1.46 -10.38 5.72
C VAL A 77 1.24 -9.39 6.87
N SER A 78 1.37 -9.83 8.12
CA SER A 78 1.23 -8.95 9.29
C SER A 78 2.33 -7.90 9.43
N THR A 79 3.46 -8.09 8.74
CA THR A 79 4.64 -7.23 8.82
C THR A 79 4.90 -6.43 7.54
N PHE A 80 4.22 -6.76 6.44
CA PHE A 80 4.39 -6.09 5.16
C PHE A 80 4.11 -4.58 5.26
N GLY A 81 4.96 -3.77 4.60
CA GLY A 81 4.93 -2.31 4.66
C GLY A 81 5.62 -1.69 5.89
N ARG A 82 6.11 -2.50 6.84
CA ARG A 82 6.94 -2.01 7.95
C ARG A 82 8.41 -1.95 7.55
N ARG A 83 9.18 -1.14 8.27
CA ARG A 83 10.65 -1.04 8.08
C ARG A 83 11.37 -2.26 8.65
N ASN A 84 12.47 -2.65 8.01
CA ASN A 84 13.31 -3.77 8.42
C ASN A 84 13.72 -3.68 9.89
N GLU A 85 14.07 -2.47 10.36
CA GLU A 85 14.43 -2.22 11.78
C GLU A 85 13.33 -2.60 12.78
N SER A 86 12.08 -2.64 12.35
CA SER A 86 10.95 -3.05 13.20
C SER A 86 10.53 -4.51 12.97
N ILE A 87 10.84 -5.08 11.80
CA ILE A 87 10.47 -6.45 11.45
C ILE A 87 11.47 -7.42 12.08
N LEU A 88 12.78 -7.18 11.95
CA LEU A 88 13.81 -8.10 12.41
C LEU A 88 13.74 -8.39 13.92
N PRO A 89 13.55 -7.39 14.80
CA PRO A 89 13.31 -7.65 16.23
C PRO A 89 11.97 -8.33 16.50
N PHE A 90 10.91 -7.95 15.75
CA PHE A 90 9.59 -8.58 15.89
C PHE A 90 9.63 -10.08 15.55
N LEU A 91 10.43 -10.49 14.57
CA LEU A 91 10.66 -11.88 14.20
C LEU A 91 11.58 -12.62 15.19
N GLY A 92 12.23 -11.89 16.12
CA GLY A 92 13.23 -12.45 17.03
C GLY A 92 14.55 -12.82 16.35
N TRP A 93 14.82 -12.31 15.15
CA TRP A 93 16.03 -12.59 14.37
C TRP A 93 17.18 -11.64 14.71
N ALA A 94 16.88 -10.51 15.37
CA ALA A 94 17.87 -9.58 15.91
C ALA A 94 17.37 -9.00 17.24
N LYS A 95 18.29 -8.56 18.10
CA LYS A 95 17.92 -7.82 19.32
C LYS A 95 17.62 -6.37 18.98
N GLU A 96 16.69 -5.76 19.69
CA GLU A 96 16.25 -4.38 19.42
C GLU A 96 17.36 -3.34 19.61
N ASP A 97 18.34 -3.61 20.49
CA ASP A 97 19.50 -2.75 20.75
C ASP A 97 20.69 -3.01 19.79
N ASP A 98 20.67 -4.11 19.04
CA ASP A 98 21.74 -4.49 18.11
C ASP A 98 21.50 -3.91 16.71
N ARG A 99 21.70 -2.59 16.59
CA ARG A 99 21.45 -1.85 15.35
C ARG A 99 22.33 -2.29 14.20
N GLU A 100 23.57 -2.71 14.48
CA GLU A 100 24.50 -3.16 13.44
C GLU A 100 24.00 -4.47 12.82
N HIS A 101 23.60 -5.44 13.65
CA HIS A 101 23.08 -6.70 13.14
C HIS A 101 21.76 -6.52 12.39
N ILE A 102 20.85 -5.67 12.89
CA ILE A 102 19.62 -5.28 12.17
C ILE A 102 19.94 -4.75 10.78
N GLN A 103 20.90 -3.82 10.68
CA GLN A 103 21.29 -3.23 9.40
C GLN A 103 21.85 -4.30 8.45
N GLN A 104 22.74 -5.18 8.94
CA GLN A 104 23.31 -6.26 8.14
C GLN A 104 22.26 -7.20 7.56
N LEU A 105 21.28 -7.64 8.37
CA LEU A 105 20.20 -8.51 7.91
C LEU A 105 19.26 -7.78 6.96
N GLY A 106 18.93 -6.52 7.25
CA GLY A 106 18.13 -5.67 6.38
C GLY A 106 18.78 -5.54 4.99
N ASP A 107 20.06 -5.18 4.95
CA ASP A 107 20.81 -5.04 3.71
C ASP A 107 20.90 -6.36 2.93
N ARG A 108 21.09 -7.49 3.63
CA ARG A 108 21.08 -8.81 2.99
C ARG A 108 19.73 -9.10 2.34
N LYS A 109 18.62 -8.87 3.04
CA LYS A 109 17.28 -9.00 2.45
C LYS A 109 17.11 -8.10 1.24
N GLU A 110 17.58 -6.85 1.27
CA GLU A 110 17.43 -5.96 0.12
C GLU A 110 18.30 -6.36 -1.08
N VAL A 111 19.46 -6.99 -0.85
CA VAL A 111 20.23 -7.63 -1.92
C VAL A 111 19.40 -8.74 -2.58
N LEU A 112 18.83 -9.65 -1.78
CA LEU A 112 17.98 -10.75 -2.25
C LEU A 112 16.77 -10.22 -3.04
N TYR A 113 16.13 -9.15 -2.54
CA TYR A 113 15.04 -8.47 -3.24
C TYR A 113 15.46 -8.00 -4.64
N ARG A 114 16.58 -7.29 -4.76
CA ARG A 114 17.06 -6.81 -6.07
C ARG A 114 17.49 -7.95 -6.99
N GLU A 115 18.06 -9.03 -6.46
CA GLU A 115 18.38 -10.23 -7.24
C GLU A 115 17.12 -10.87 -7.83
N ILE A 116 16.06 -10.99 -7.03
CA ILE A 116 14.75 -11.47 -7.51
C ILE A 116 14.24 -10.57 -8.63
N LEU A 117 14.16 -9.25 -8.41
CA LEU A 117 13.66 -8.30 -9.41
C LEU A 117 14.41 -8.40 -10.75
N ARG A 118 15.74 -8.53 -10.72
CA ARG A 118 16.54 -8.67 -11.94
C ARG A 118 16.32 -10.01 -12.64
N ALA A 119 16.00 -11.06 -11.90
CA ALA A 119 15.76 -12.38 -12.44
C ALA A 119 14.36 -12.52 -13.06
N VAL A 120 13.33 -11.95 -12.43
CA VAL A 120 11.93 -12.12 -12.85
C VAL A 120 11.32 -10.91 -13.56
N GLY A 121 11.93 -9.73 -13.43
CA GLY A 121 11.38 -8.47 -13.90
C GLY A 121 10.36 -7.87 -12.94
N ILE A 122 9.96 -6.62 -13.21
CA ILE A 122 8.89 -5.93 -12.50
C ILE A 122 8.27 -4.90 -13.42
N GLU A 123 6.96 -4.73 -13.33
CA GLU A 123 6.20 -3.81 -14.16
C GLU A 123 5.50 -2.76 -13.29
N PRO A 124 5.32 -1.52 -13.80
CA PRO A 124 4.45 -0.55 -13.15
C PRO A 124 3.02 -1.06 -13.07
N LEU A 125 2.30 -0.64 -12.04
CA LEU A 125 0.87 -0.96 -11.91
C LEU A 125 0.06 -0.36 -13.08
N PRO A 126 -1.06 -1.02 -13.47
CA PRO A 126 -1.90 -0.54 -14.57
C PRO A 126 -2.31 0.93 -14.39
N GLY A 127 -2.06 1.74 -15.42
CA GLY A 127 -2.42 3.16 -15.45
C GLY A 127 -1.36 4.10 -14.86
N VAL A 128 -0.32 3.60 -14.17
CA VAL A 128 0.76 4.44 -13.61
C VAL A 128 1.47 5.21 -14.71
N VAL A 129 1.91 4.52 -15.77
CA VAL A 129 2.62 5.14 -16.90
C VAL A 129 1.75 6.25 -17.53
N SER A 130 0.50 5.94 -17.87
CA SER A 130 -0.42 6.91 -18.48
C SER A 130 -0.72 8.10 -17.56
N LEU A 131 -0.82 7.88 -16.24
CA LEU A 131 -1.01 8.95 -15.27
C LEU A 131 0.21 9.88 -15.23
N LEU A 132 1.42 9.32 -15.13
CA LEU A 132 2.66 10.09 -15.11
C LEU A 132 2.85 10.90 -16.40
N GLU A 133 2.53 10.32 -17.56
CA GLU A 133 2.54 11.04 -18.85
C GLU A 133 1.57 12.22 -18.87
N ASN A 134 0.36 12.06 -18.34
CA ASN A 134 -0.64 13.12 -18.29
C ASN A 134 -0.22 14.24 -17.33
N LEU A 135 0.29 13.89 -16.14
CA LEU A 135 0.81 14.87 -15.19
C LEU A 135 1.98 15.66 -15.80
N LYS A 136 2.87 14.99 -16.54
CA LYS A 136 3.97 15.63 -17.28
C LYS A 136 3.46 16.60 -18.35
N LYS A 137 2.44 16.22 -19.13
CA LYS A 137 1.82 17.09 -20.15
C LYS A 137 1.19 18.35 -19.55
N GLU A 138 0.60 18.23 -18.37
CA GLU A 138 0.00 19.34 -17.62
C GLU A 138 1.04 20.17 -16.83
N GLY A 139 2.33 19.81 -16.90
CA GLY A 139 3.39 20.50 -16.17
C GLY A 139 3.31 20.33 -14.64
N ILE A 140 2.67 19.26 -14.17
CA ILE A 140 2.49 18.98 -12.74
C ILE A 140 3.69 18.15 -12.24
N PRO A 141 4.51 18.70 -11.32
CA PRO A 141 5.68 17.99 -10.81
C PRO A 141 5.28 16.77 -9.98
N CYS A 142 6.09 15.71 -10.10
CA CYS A 142 5.89 14.44 -9.42
C CYS A 142 7.13 14.07 -8.59
N ALA A 143 6.93 13.43 -7.44
CA ALA A 143 8.00 12.87 -6.62
C ALA A 143 7.57 11.52 -6.02
N ILE A 144 8.55 10.68 -5.65
CA ILE A 144 8.31 9.46 -4.86
C ILE A 144 8.57 9.78 -3.39
N GLY A 145 7.63 9.41 -2.52
CA GLY A 145 7.78 9.42 -1.06
C GLY A 145 7.63 8.00 -0.53
N THR A 146 8.75 7.34 -0.23
CA THR A 146 8.76 5.93 0.19
C THR A 146 9.76 5.68 1.32
N SER A 147 9.52 4.61 2.09
CA SER A 147 10.50 4.04 3.03
C SER A 147 11.45 3.03 2.38
N THR A 148 11.19 2.68 1.12
CA THR A 148 12.01 1.75 0.36
C THR A 148 13.41 2.32 0.14
N PRO A 149 14.48 1.55 0.43
CA PRO A 149 15.85 2.02 0.26
C PRO A 149 16.12 2.51 -1.16
N ARG A 150 16.91 3.59 -1.28
CA ARG A 150 17.18 4.24 -2.56
C ARG A 150 17.64 3.27 -3.65
N ALA A 151 18.55 2.34 -3.31
CA ALA A 151 19.06 1.35 -4.26
C ALA A 151 17.97 0.42 -4.82
N ASN A 152 16.89 0.17 -4.06
CA ASN A 152 15.75 -0.60 -4.55
C ASN A 152 14.88 0.23 -5.50
N VAL A 153 14.64 1.50 -5.16
CA VAL A 153 13.92 2.43 -6.03
C VAL A 153 14.65 2.56 -7.37
N GLU A 154 15.95 2.81 -7.34
CA GLU A 154 16.79 2.92 -8.55
C GLU A 154 16.73 1.63 -9.39
N CYS A 155 16.89 0.47 -8.76
CA CYS A 155 16.79 -0.82 -9.45
C CYS A 155 15.44 -1.00 -10.15
N VAL A 156 14.33 -0.60 -9.52
CA VAL A 156 13.00 -0.69 -10.13
C VAL A 156 12.83 0.31 -11.27
N LEU A 157 13.27 1.56 -11.08
CA LEU A 157 13.16 2.59 -12.13
C LEU A 157 13.94 2.20 -13.38
N GLU A 158 15.12 1.60 -13.21
CA GLU A 158 15.91 1.03 -14.30
C GLU A 158 15.17 -0.11 -15.02
N LEU A 159 14.62 -1.06 -14.28
CA LEU A 159 13.91 -2.22 -14.85
C LEU A 159 12.61 -1.85 -15.56
N THR A 160 11.92 -0.81 -15.08
CA THR A 160 10.61 -0.36 -15.60
C THR A 160 10.73 0.73 -16.66
N GLY A 161 11.92 1.31 -16.86
CA GLY A 161 12.13 2.44 -17.78
C GLY A 161 11.48 3.75 -17.30
N LEU A 162 11.20 3.89 -16.00
CA LEU A 162 10.62 5.09 -15.39
C LEU A 162 11.67 6.11 -14.91
N ALA A 163 12.96 5.85 -15.17
CA ALA A 163 14.09 6.73 -14.82
C ALA A 163 14.15 8.02 -15.66
#